data_AF-A0A183CQW6-F1
#
_entry.id   AF-A0A183CQW6-F1
#
_cell.length_a   1.000
_cell.length_b   1.000
_cell.length_c   1.000
_cell.angle_alpha   90.00
_cell.angle_beta   90.00
_cell.angle_gamma   90.00
#
_symmetry.space_group_name_H-M   'P 1'
#
loop_
_entity.id
_entity.type
_entity.pdbx_description
1 polymer ?
#
loop_
_entity_poly.entity_id
_entity_poly.type
_entity_poly.pdbx_seq_one_letter_code
_entity_poly.pdbx_strand_id
1 'polypeptide(L)'
;MATKVLLFYPNASVPFLLHKFFFTYCTWKWPIPVRLADYVPNEFEKFSWTQKAEEDKKNSPLLMPIITPGCLEQNGMYNMSKSTYQIVQTSMQEALIKVRQVPSDWRQLFPIKKFTEKYKHFVAIYCIVGNHMHLGTFCGFVERRIRLQLEHFDDMTTNLRICPYTKFG
;
A
#
# COMPACT_ATOMS: atom_id res chain seq x y z
N MET A 1 3.65 3.50 -8.96
CA MET A 1 4.92 3.86 -8.29
C MET A 1 6.14 3.57 -9.17
N ALA A 2 6.46 2.31 -9.49
CA ALA A 2 7.64 1.98 -10.30
C ALA A 2 7.74 2.79 -11.61
N THR A 3 6.63 2.94 -12.33
CA THR A 3 6.54 3.78 -13.53
C THR A 3 7.00 5.22 -13.32
N LYS A 4 6.71 5.84 -12.16
CA LYS A 4 7.16 7.22 -11.89
C LYS A 4 8.68 7.31 -11.80
N VAL A 5 9.31 6.29 -11.21
CA VAL A 5 10.78 6.21 -11.09
C VAL A 5 11.41 5.99 -12.46
N LEU A 6 10.80 5.15 -13.31
CA LEU A 6 11.23 4.96 -14.69
C LEU A 6 11.16 6.26 -15.48
N LEU A 7 10.09 7.05 -15.33
CA LEU A 7 9.94 8.34 -15.99
C LEU A 7 11.02 9.36 -15.58
N PHE A 8 11.49 9.33 -14.32
CA PHE A 8 12.59 10.19 -13.87
C PHE A 8 13.96 9.75 -14.43
N TYR A 9 14.12 8.47 -14.79
CA TYR A 9 15.40 7.87 -15.17
C TYR A 9 15.24 6.91 -16.38
N PRO A 10 14.84 7.40 -17.57
CA PRO A 10 14.35 6.56 -18.67
C PRO A 10 15.39 5.59 -19.25
N ASN A 11 16.68 5.84 -19.06
CA ASN A 11 17.78 5.03 -19.59
C ASN A 11 18.65 4.39 -18.49
N ALA A 12 18.17 4.37 -17.25
CA ALA A 12 18.95 3.83 -16.14
C ALA A 12 18.91 2.29 -16.09
N SER A 13 19.99 1.71 -15.55
CA SER A 13 20.05 0.27 -15.30
C SER A 13 19.07 -0.16 -14.20
N VAL A 14 18.63 -1.42 -14.23
CA VAL A 14 17.71 -2.00 -13.23
C VAL A 14 18.23 -1.82 -11.78
N PRO A 15 19.52 -2.06 -11.47
CA PRO A 15 20.04 -1.85 -10.11
C PRO A 15 19.90 -0.39 -9.65
N PHE A 16 20.17 0.56 -10.54
CA PHE A 16 20.03 1.98 -10.26
C PHE A 16 18.56 2.36 -10.02
N LEU A 17 17.66 1.87 -10.87
CA LEU A 17 16.22 2.09 -10.74
C LEU A 17 15.66 1.53 -9.43
N LEU A 18 16.13 0.35 -9.00
CA LEU A 18 15.70 -0.24 -7.74
C LEU A 18 16.17 0.57 -6.53
N HIS A 19 17.42 1.01 -6.52
CA HIS A 19 17.92 1.92 -5.48
C HIS A 19 17.10 3.22 -5.46
N LYS A 20 16.86 3.82 -6.63
CA LYS A 20 16.06 5.04 -6.75
C LYS A 20 14.61 4.83 -6.34
N PHE A 21 14.02 3.67 -6.59
CA PHE A 21 12.67 3.36 -6.15
C PHE A 21 12.56 3.44 -4.63
N PHE A 22 13.38 2.69 -3.90
CA PHE A 22 13.32 2.70 -2.44
C PHE A 22 13.72 4.06 -1.87
N PHE A 23 14.76 4.69 -2.42
CA PHE A 23 15.20 6.02 -1.98
C PHE A 23 14.08 7.05 -2.13
N THR A 24 13.51 7.18 -3.33
CA THR A 24 12.47 8.16 -3.64
C THR A 24 11.29 8.03 -2.70
N TYR A 25 10.82 6.81 -2.42
CA TYR A 25 9.61 6.61 -1.61
C TYR A 25 9.85 6.58 -0.09
N CYS A 26 11.09 6.33 0.36
CA CYS A 26 11.50 6.56 1.75
C CYS A 26 11.64 8.05 2.08
N THR A 27 12.07 8.87 1.11
CA THR A 27 12.24 10.32 1.30
C THR A 27 11.06 11.13 0.74
N TRP A 28 10.01 10.45 0.27
CA TRP A 28 8.85 11.12 -0.30
C TRP A 28 8.12 11.87 0.81
N LYS A 29 7.76 13.13 0.53
CA LYS A 29 7.02 13.97 1.46
C LYS A 29 5.54 13.59 1.46
N TRP A 30 5.23 12.40 1.99
CA TRP A 30 3.85 11.98 2.17
C TRP A 30 3.09 13.05 2.99
N PRO A 31 1.85 13.42 2.62
CA PRO A 31 0.98 12.73 1.66
C PRO A 31 0.91 13.39 0.28
N ILE A 32 1.98 14.00 -0.21
CA ILE A 32 2.01 14.52 -1.59
C ILE A 32 1.68 13.37 -2.57
N PRO A 33 0.73 13.53 -3.52
CA PRO A 33 0.32 12.43 -4.38
C PRO A 33 1.40 12.02 -5.38
N VAL A 34 1.53 10.73 -5.61
CA VAL A 34 2.35 10.20 -6.70
C VAL A 34 1.49 10.17 -7.97
N ARG A 35 1.75 11.09 -8.91
CA ARG A 35 1.12 11.13 -10.24
C ARG A 35 2.10 10.75 -11.34
N LEU A 36 1.62 10.08 -12.40
CA LEU A 36 2.44 9.76 -13.58
C LEU A 36 2.54 10.92 -14.56
N ALA A 37 1.48 11.71 -14.69
CA ALA A 37 1.44 12.95 -15.46
C ALA A 37 1.06 14.12 -14.56
N ASP A 38 1.28 15.34 -15.03
CA ASP A 38 0.79 16.53 -14.34
C ASP A 38 -0.73 16.58 -14.39
N TYR A 39 -1.30 17.22 -13.37
CA TYR A 39 -2.74 17.42 -13.31
C TYR A 39 -3.18 18.42 -14.37
N VAL A 40 -4.10 18.01 -15.23
CA VAL A 40 -4.70 18.87 -16.26
C VAL A 40 -6.21 18.97 -15.97
N PRO A 41 -6.70 20.15 -15.55
CA PRO A 41 -8.12 20.39 -15.36
C PRO A 41 -8.94 20.03 -16.60
N ASN A 42 -10.08 19.39 -16.41
CA ASN A 42 -10.99 19.01 -17.50
C ASN A 42 -12.46 19.18 -17.05
N GLU A 43 -13.39 19.06 -17.99
CA GLU A 43 -14.84 19.20 -17.74
C GLU A 43 -15.41 18.18 -16.73
N PHE A 44 -14.67 17.11 -16.44
CA PHE A 44 -15.01 16.08 -15.46
C PHE A 44 -14.26 16.23 -14.12
N GLU A 45 -13.54 17.34 -13.91
CA GLU A 45 -12.72 17.60 -12.72
C GLU A 45 -13.47 17.41 -11.40
N LYS A 46 -14.76 17.78 -11.36
CA LYS A 46 -15.64 17.58 -10.18
C LYS A 46 -15.74 16.12 -9.71
N PHE A 47 -15.45 15.17 -10.58
CA PHE A 47 -15.47 13.74 -10.26
C PHE A 47 -14.08 13.19 -9.95
N SER A 48 -13.02 13.98 -10.15
CA SER A 48 -11.65 13.60 -9.85
C SER A 48 -11.42 13.46 -8.34
N TRP A 49 -10.50 12.57 -7.97
CA TRP A 49 -10.05 12.44 -6.59
C TRP A 49 -9.41 13.74 -6.08
N THR A 50 -8.77 14.53 -6.95
CA THR A 50 -8.08 15.78 -6.55
C THR A 50 -9.03 16.79 -5.89
N GLN A 51 -10.27 16.92 -6.37
CA GLN A 51 -11.29 17.77 -5.74
C GLN A 51 -11.85 17.15 -4.45
N LYS A 52 -12.03 15.82 -4.42
CA LYS A 52 -12.57 15.11 -3.25
C LYS A 52 -11.56 14.92 -2.12
N ALA A 53 -10.27 15.04 -2.40
CA ALA A 53 -9.20 14.79 -1.43
C ALA A 53 -9.32 15.65 -0.17
N GLU A 54 -9.86 16.86 -0.26
CA GLU A 54 -10.12 17.71 0.91
C GLU A 54 -11.26 17.20 1.79
N GLU A 55 -12.28 16.61 1.19
CA GLU A 55 -13.37 15.94 1.92
C GLU A 55 -12.88 14.63 2.53
N ASP A 56 -12.11 13.84 1.78
CA ASP A 56 -11.51 12.59 2.26
C ASP A 56 -10.64 12.84 3.50
N LYS A 57 -9.83 13.91 3.49
CA LYS A 57 -8.98 14.31 4.63
C LYS A 57 -9.77 14.56 5.92
N LYS A 58 -11.04 14.97 5.83
CA LYS A 58 -11.89 15.19 7.02
C LYS A 58 -12.28 13.88 7.69
N ASN A 59 -12.41 12.81 6.91
CA ASN A 59 -12.88 11.51 7.37
C ASN A 59 -11.74 10.55 7.72
N SER A 60 -10.60 10.65 7.02
CA SER A 60 -9.44 9.80 7.25
C SER A 60 -8.15 10.47 6.74
N PRO A 61 -7.00 10.29 7.43
CA PRO A 61 -5.74 10.84 6.94
C PRO A 61 -5.33 10.20 5.61
N LEU A 62 -5.10 11.03 4.59
CA LEU A 62 -4.45 10.57 3.36
C LEU A 62 -3.00 10.21 3.69
N LEU A 63 -2.65 8.93 3.74
CA LEU A 63 -1.30 8.52 4.12
C LEU A 63 -0.36 8.41 2.92
N MET A 64 -0.79 7.71 1.86
CA MET A 64 0.07 7.38 0.72
C MET A 64 -0.67 7.44 -0.62
N PRO A 65 -1.16 8.61 -1.06
CA PRO A 65 -1.96 8.70 -2.28
C PRO A 65 -1.15 8.35 -3.54
N ILE A 66 -1.61 7.34 -4.27
CA ILE A 66 -1.05 6.93 -5.56
C ILE A 66 -2.17 7.07 -6.59
N ILE A 67 -2.00 7.99 -7.53
CA ILE A 67 -3.09 8.37 -8.42
C ILE A 67 -3.03 7.55 -9.70
N THR A 68 -4.12 6.85 -9.99
CA THR A 68 -4.34 6.18 -11.26
C THR A 68 -4.49 7.24 -12.35
N PRO A 69 -3.69 7.19 -13.43
CA PRO A 69 -3.81 8.14 -14.53
C PRO A 69 -5.12 7.91 -15.29
N GLY A 70 -5.75 8.99 -15.74
CA GLY A 70 -6.96 8.94 -16.54
C GLY A 70 -7.72 10.26 -16.50
N CYS A 71 -8.80 10.36 -17.28
CA CYS A 71 -9.69 11.52 -17.25
C CYS A 71 -10.29 11.75 -15.85
N LEU A 72 -10.56 10.65 -15.13
CA LEU A 72 -11.02 10.64 -13.74
C LEU A 72 -9.92 10.08 -12.85
N GLU A 73 -9.09 10.96 -12.29
CA GLU A 73 -8.07 10.58 -11.31
C GLU A 73 -8.72 9.85 -10.12
N GLN A 74 -8.14 8.71 -9.71
CA GLN A 74 -8.57 7.94 -8.53
C GLN A 74 -7.35 7.59 -7.68
N ASN A 75 -7.50 7.61 -6.35
CA ASN A 75 -6.45 7.11 -5.45
C ASN A 75 -6.51 5.58 -5.36
N GLY A 76 -5.49 4.89 -5.85
CA GLY A 76 -5.38 3.44 -5.76
C GLY A 76 -5.13 2.91 -4.34
N MET A 77 -4.74 3.77 -3.40
CA MET A 77 -4.41 3.42 -2.01
C MET A 77 -5.40 4.02 -1.01
N TYR A 78 -6.68 4.12 -1.39
CA TYR A 78 -7.71 4.70 -0.53
C TYR A 78 -7.96 3.90 0.77
N ASN A 79 -7.77 2.57 0.75
CA ASN A 79 -7.90 1.71 1.94
C ASN A 79 -6.59 1.60 2.75
N MET A 80 -5.69 2.58 2.66
CA MET A 80 -4.42 2.50 3.40
C MET A 80 -4.64 2.91 4.86
N SER A 81 -4.48 1.94 5.77
CA SER A 81 -4.51 2.18 7.22
C SER A 81 -3.16 2.68 7.76
N LYS A 82 -3.15 3.24 8.98
CA LYS A 82 -1.95 3.72 9.66
C LYS A 82 -0.91 2.62 9.88
N SER A 83 -1.34 1.46 10.36
CA SER A 83 -0.46 0.29 10.51
C SER A 83 0.10 -0.18 9.19
N THR A 84 -0.74 -0.28 8.15
CA THR A 84 -0.31 -0.72 6.82
C THR A 84 0.73 0.24 6.25
N TYR A 85 0.50 1.55 6.38
CA TYR A 85 1.47 2.58 6.00
C TYR A 85 2.80 2.41 6.73
N GLN A 86 2.79 2.24 8.05
CA GLN A 86 4.01 2.02 8.84
C GLN A 86 4.76 0.75 8.39
N ILE A 87 4.04 -0.35 8.13
CA ILE A 87 4.64 -1.60 7.64
C ILE A 87 5.31 -1.40 6.28
N VAL A 88 4.66 -0.69 5.36
CA VAL A 88 5.22 -0.37 4.04
C VAL A 88 6.46 0.51 4.19
N GLN A 89 6.41 1.58 4.99
CA GLN A 89 7.54 2.47 5.22
C GLN A 89 8.74 1.74 5.83
N THR A 90 8.54 0.94 6.89
CA THR A 90 9.60 0.13 7.48
C THR A 90 10.18 -0.85 6.47
N SER A 91 9.33 -1.53 5.70
CA SER A 91 9.81 -2.49 4.68
C SER A 91 10.60 -1.82 3.56
N MET A 92 10.21 -0.60 3.15
CA MET A 92 10.97 0.19 2.17
C MET A 92 12.34 0.62 2.70
N GLN A 93 12.42 1.04 3.97
CA GLN A 93 13.68 1.42 4.60
C GLN A 93 14.64 0.24 4.72
N GLU A 94 14.15 -0.92 5.18
CA GLU A 94 14.94 -2.16 5.23
C GLU A 94 15.46 -2.55 3.85
N ALA A 95 14.61 -2.45 2.82
CA ALA A 95 15.01 -2.75 1.44
C ALA A 95 16.05 -1.74 0.93
N LEU A 96 15.92 -0.45 1.22
CA LEU A 96 16.89 0.57 0.83
C LEU A 96 18.29 0.28 1.40
N ILE A 97 18.36 -0.10 2.68
CA ILE A 97 19.62 -0.47 3.34
C ILE A 97 20.26 -1.66 2.62
N LYS A 98 19.49 -2.71 2.33
CA LYS A 98 19.97 -3.89 1.63
C LYS A 98 20.44 -3.61 0.21
N VAL A 99 19.72 -2.79 -0.56
CA VAL A 99 20.14 -2.43 -1.92
C VAL A 99 21.46 -1.66 -1.91
N ARG A 100 21.71 -0.82 -0.90
CA ARG A 100 22.96 -0.05 -0.77
C ARG A 100 24.17 -0.91 -0.39
N GLN A 101 23.96 -1.99 0.35
CA GLN A 101 25.03 -2.90 0.80
C GLN A 101 25.52 -3.87 -0.30
N VAL A 102 25.08 -3.68 -1.55
CA VAL A 102 25.43 -4.46 -2.75
C VAL A 102 24.88 -5.89 -2.70
N PRO A 103 23.69 -6.14 -3.31
CA PRO A 103 23.29 -7.51 -3.60
C PRO A 103 23.94 -7.92 -4.92
N SER A 104 25.15 -8.46 -4.87
CA SER A 104 25.64 -9.33 -5.96
C SER A 104 24.69 -10.52 -6.16
N ASP A 105 23.93 -10.89 -5.12
CA ASP A 105 22.80 -11.81 -5.16
C ASP A 105 21.47 -11.11 -4.76
N TRP A 106 20.65 -10.79 -5.76
CA TRP A 106 19.32 -10.19 -5.60
C TRP A 106 18.36 -11.01 -4.74
N ARG A 107 18.59 -12.32 -4.59
CA ARG A 107 17.73 -13.20 -3.77
C ARG A 107 17.73 -12.77 -2.30
N GLN A 108 18.83 -12.19 -1.82
CA GLN A 108 18.96 -11.70 -0.45
C GLN A 108 18.07 -10.47 -0.16
N LEU A 109 17.65 -9.75 -1.20
CA LEU A 109 16.72 -8.64 -1.06
C LEU A 109 15.30 -9.11 -0.73
N PHE A 110 14.95 -10.31 -1.19
CA PHE A 110 13.63 -10.92 -1.05
C PHE A 110 13.71 -12.23 -0.25
N PRO A 111 14.12 -12.18 1.03
CA PRO A 111 14.17 -13.40 1.83
C PRO A 111 12.76 -13.96 1.99
N ILE A 112 12.61 -15.25 1.75
CA ILE A 112 11.35 -15.97 2.01
C ILE A 112 11.22 -16.11 3.53
N LYS A 113 10.63 -15.10 4.18
CA LYS A 113 10.25 -15.17 5.60
C LYS A 113 8.80 -15.63 5.69
N LYS A 114 8.52 -16.61 6.55
CA LYS A 114 7.12 -16.96 6.82
C LYS A 114 6.46 -15.82 7.60
N PHE A 115 5.20 -15.54 7.31
CA PHE A 115 4.45 -14.54 8.08
C PHE A 115 4.40 -14.88 9.58
N THR A 116 4.36 -16.18 9.89
CA THR A 116 4.38 -16.72 11.26
C THR A 116 5.69 -16.47 12.01
N GLU A 117 6.80 -16.21 11.30
CA GLU A 117 8.10 -15.88 11.90
C GLU A 117 8.24 -14.36 12.13
N LYS A 118 7.39 -13.54 11.50
CA LYS A 118 7.48 -12.08 11.54
C LYS A 118 6.78 -11.48 12.76
N TYR A 119 5.78 -12.15 13.31
CA TYR A 119 4.95 -11.65 14.42
C TYR A 119 4.87 -12.68 15.56
N LYS A 120 4.70 -12.19 16.78
CA LYS A 120 4.56 -13.05 17.97
C LYS A 120 3.13 -13.52 18.23
N HIS A 121 2.15 -12.75 17.76
CA HIS A 121 0.74 -12.95 18.03
C HIS A 121 -0.06 -12.93 16.73
N PHE A 122 -1.07 -13.79 16.65
CA PHE A 122 -1.89 -13.98 15.47
C PHE A 122 -3.36 -14.10 15.86
N VAL A 123 -4.24 -13.59 15.01
CA VAL A 123 -5.69 -13.83 15.07
C VAL A 123 -6.06 -14.60 13.82
N ALA A 124 -6.61 -15.80 14.00
CA ALA A 124 -7.10 -16.64 12.92
C ALA A 124 -8.63 -16.51 12.82
N ILE A 125 -9.14 -16.28 11.61
CA ILE A 125 -10.56 -16.12 11.34
C ILE A 125 -10.97 -17.22 10.39
N TYR A 126 -11.95 -18.02 10.82
CA TYR A 126 -12.44 -19.17 10.07
C TYR A 126 -13.83 -18.86 9.53
N CYS A 127 -14.03 -19.09 8.23
CA CYS A 127 -15.33 -19.02 7.59
C CYS A 127 -15.86 -20.44 7.40
N ILE A 128 -17.00 -20.75 8.03
CA ILE A 128 -17.64 -22.06 7.96
C ILE A 128 -18.99 -21.89 7.25
N VAL A 129 -19.22 -22.67 6.19
CA VAL A 129 -20.45 -22.64 5.40
C VAL A 129 -21.02 -24.06 5.27
N GLY A 130 -22.35 -24.17 5.21
CA GLY A 130 -23.02 -25.47 4.98
C GLY A 130 -22.91 -25.98 3.54
N ASN A 131 -22.66 -25.10 2.57
CA ASN A 131 -22.49 -25.43 1.15
C ASN A 131 -21.26 -24.74 0.59
N HIS A 132 -20.32 -25.53 0.05
CA HIS A 132 -19.04 -25.06 -0.47
C HIS A 132 -19.19 -24.04 -1.62
N MET A 133 -20.29 -24.07 -2.37
CA MET A 133 -20.58 -23.09 -3.43
C MET A 133 -20.66 -21.64 -2.89
N HIS A 134 -20.99 -21.46 -1.61
CA HIS A 134 -21.11 -20.14 -0.99
C HIS A 134 -19.84 -19.67 -0.28
N LEU A 135 -18.80 -20.52 -0.19
CA LEU A 135 -17.60 -20.22 0.59
C LEU A 135 -16.94 -18.90 0.14
N GLY A 136 -16.72 -18.72 -1.17
CA GLY A 136 -16.08 -17.52 -1.70
C GLY A 136 -16.88 -16.24 -1.43
N THR A 137 -18.20 -16.27 -1.63
CA THR A 137 -19.08 -15.11 -1.38
C THR A 137 -19.10 -14.76 0.11
N PHE A 138 -19.19 -15.78 0.98
CA PHE A 138 -19.21 -15.57 2.43
C PHE A 138 -17.87 -15.07 2.95
N CYS A 139 -16.75 -15.67 2.53
CA CYS A 139 -15.40 -15.19 2.87
C CYS A 139 -15.21 -13.73 2.43
N GLY A 140 -15.61 -13.38 1.21
CA GLY A 140 -15.52 -11.99 0.71
C GLY A 140 -16.38 -11.01 1.51
N PHE A 141 -17.57 -11.43 1.97
CA PHE A 141 -18.40 -10.62 2.87
C PHE A 141 -17.73 -10.41 4.23
N VAL A 142 -17.23 -11.49 4.85
CA VAL A 142 -16.54 -11.48 6.14
C VAL A 142 -15.28 -10.61 6.06
N GLU A 143 -14.47 -10.77 5.02
CA GLU A 143 -13.26 -9.97 4.78
C GLU A 143 -13.56 -8.47 4.73
N ARG A 144 -14.58 -8.06 3.95
CA ARG A 144 -14.98 -6.65 3.84
C ARG A 144 -15.41 -6.08 5.20
N ARG A 145 -16.17 -6.84 5.98
CA ARG A 145 -16.66 -6.39 7.30
C ARG A 145 -15.54 -6.28 8.32
N ILE A 146 -14.65 -7.27 8.39
CA ILE A 146 -13.52 -7.26 9.32
C ILE A 146 -12.55 -6.14 8.97
N ARG A 147 -12.28 -5.89 7.69
CA ARG A 147 -11.37 -4.81 7.28
C ARG A 147 -11.80 -3.46 7.84
N LEU A 148 -13.08 -3.11 7.74
CA LEU A 148 -13.62 -1.86 8.27
C LEU A 148 -13.46 -1.76 9.81
N GLN A 149 -13.65 -2.88 10.51
CA GLN A 149 -13.46 -2.92 11.97
C GLN A 149 -11.97 -2.81 12.36
N LEU A 150 -11.08 -3.45 11.61
CA LEU A 150 -9.63 -3.36 11.81
C LEU A 150 -9.12 -1.95 11.53
N GLU A 151 -9.60 -1.28 10.48
CA GLU A 151 -9.27 0.12 10.18
C GLU A 151 -9.70 1.03 11.33
N HIS A 152 -10.94 0.90 11.82
CA HIS A 152 -11.40 1.67 12.99
C HIS A 152 -10.55 1.42 14.24
N PHE A 153 -10.19 0.15 14.51
CA PHE A 153 -9.35 -0.20 15.64
C PHE A 153 -7.91 0.34 15.51
N ASP A 154 -7.36 0.33 14.29
CA ASP A 154 -6.03 0.87 13.95
C ASP A 154 -5.96 2.39 14.21
N ASP A 155 -7.05 3.10 13.95
CA ASP A 155 -7.15 4.54 14.22
C ASP A 155 -7.25 4.85 15.73
N MET A 156 -7.97 4.03 16.49
CA MET A 156 -8.16 4.19 17.94
C MET A 156 -6.92 3.81 18.77
N THR A 157 -6.09 2.90 18.26
CA THR A 157 -5.00 2.29 19.04
C THR A 157 -3.64 2.88 18.65
N THR A 158 -2.85 3.32 19.63
CA THR A 158 -1.52 3.88 19.38
C THR A 158 -0.38 2.86 19.49
N ASN A 159 -0.59 1.77 20.23
CA ASN A 159 0.46 0.81 20.61
C ASN A 159 0.38 -0.54 19.90
N LEU A 160 -0.62 -0.76 19.03
CA LEU A 160 -0.77 -2.01 18.29
C LEU A 160 -0.65 -1.75 16.80
N ARG A 161 0.07 -2.64 16.09
CA ARG A 161 0.09 -2.65 14.63
C ARG A 161 -0.72 -3.82 14.09
N ILE A 162 -1.73 -3.53 13.27
CA ILE A 162 -2.51 -4.55 12.57
C ILE A 162 -1.86 -4.84 11.21
N CYS A 163 -1.55 -6.11 10.96
CA CYS A 163 -1.00 -6.57 9.69
C CYS A 163 -1.90 -7.66 9.10
N PRO A 164 -2.83 -7.35 8.19
CA PRO A 164 -3.60 -8.38 7.51
C PRO A 164 -2.68 -9.24 6.63
N TYR A 165 -2.90 -10.55 6.63
CA TYR A 165 -2.19 -11.47 5.73
C TYR A 165 -2.80 -11.39 4.33
N THR A 166 -1.97 -11.26 3.29
CA THR A 166 -2.41 -10.89 1.93
C THR A 166 -2.75 -12.08 1.02
N LYS A 167 -2.66 -13.32 1.53
CA LYS A 167 -3.05 -14.53 0.81
C LYS A 167 -4.19 -15.22 1.53
N PHE A 168 -5.38 -15.16 0.95
CA PHE A 168 -6.48 -16.05 1.29
C PHE A 168 -6.33 -17.29 0.41
N GLY A 169 -6.05 -18.43 1.05
CA GLY A 169 -5.98 -19.74 0.39
C GLY A 169 -7.37 -20.34 0.21
#